data_AF-A0A849Z163-F1
#
_entry.id   AF-A0A849Z163-F1
#
_cell.length_a   1.000
_cell.length_b   1.000
_cell.length_c   1.000
_cell.angle_alpha   90.00
_cell.angle_beta   90.00
_cell.angle_gamma   90.00
#
_symmetry.space_group_name_H-M   'P 1'
#
loop_
_entity.id
_entity.type
_entity.pdbx_description
1 polymer ?
#
loop_
_entity_poly.entity_id
_entity_poly.type
_entity_poly.pdbx_seq_one_letter_code
_entity_poly.pdbx_strand_id
1 'polypeptide(L)'
;LHLPSDRFDDVTAARGRLGPAAWLSIACHAPAEVGRAASAGANAALLSPIFQSPGKASPIGLGAITEARGLLGDRHEQFCLVALGGIDRESAPSCLAAGADAVASIRSGIPL
;
A
#
# COMPACT_ATOMS: atom_id res chain seq x y z
N LEU A 1 2.03 2.17 13.66
CA LEU A 1 0.91 1.19 13.66
C LEU A 1 0.64 0.75 12.23
N HIS A 2 0.40 -0.54 12.01
CA HIS A 2 -0.14 -1.07 10.76
C HIS A 2 -1.53 -1.64 11.03
N LEU A 3 -2.52 -1.24 10.23
CA LEU A 3 -3.89 -1.76 10.30
C LEU A 3 -4.12 -2.79 9.18
N PRO A 4 -4.72 -3.95 9.47
CA PRO A 4 -5.22 -4.84 8.43
C PRO A 4 -6.42 -4.22 7.72
N SER A 5 -6.76 -4.74 6.53
CA SER A 5 -7.78 -4.16 5.64
C SER A 5 -9.19 -4.15 6.24
N ASP A 6 -9.50 -5.10 7.13
CA ASP A 6 -10.78 -5.21 7.84
C ASP A 6 -10.94 -4.17 8.97
N ARG A 7 -9.90 -3.37 9.23
CA ARG A 7 -9.88 -2.29 10.23
C ARG A 7 -9.82 -0.92 9.58
N PHE A 8 -10.32 -0.79 8.35
CA PHE A 8 -10.28 0.46 7.58
C PHE A 8 -10.97 1.62 8.31
N ASP A 9 -12.12 1.36 8.92
CA ASP A 9 -12.88 2.39 9.63
C ASP A 9 -12.19 2.89 10.91
N ASP A 10 -11.15 2.18 11.39
CA ASP A 10 -10.37 2.60 12.56
C ASP A 10 -9.27 3.60 12.22
N VAL A 11 -8.95 3.87 10.94
CA VAL A 11 -7.81 4.72 10.55
C VAL A 11 -7.91 6.12 11.19
N THR A 12 -9.06 6.78 11.06
CA THR A 12 -9.29 8.13 11.64
C THR A 12 -9.19 8.10 13.17
N ALA A 13 -9.78 7.10 13.81
CA ALA A 13 -9.73 6.95 15.26
C ALA A 13 -8.29 6.67 15.76
N ALA A 14 -7.53 5.85 15.03
CA ALA A 14 -6.13 5.58 15.31
C ALA A 14 -5.29 6.84 15.15
N ARG A 15 -5.49 7.63 14.08
CA ARG A 15 -4.82 8.92 13.89
C ARG A 15 -5.09 9.88 15.05
N GLY A 16 -6.34 9.99 15.49
CA GLY A 16 -6.71 10.84 16.62
C GLY A 16 -6.03 10.45 17.94
N ARG A 17 -5.85 9.14 18.19
CA ARG A 17 -5.20 8.63 19.41
C ARG A 17 -3.67 8.70 19.38
N LEU A 18 -3.08 8.42 18.22
CA LEU A 18 -1.63 8.37 18.05
C LEU A 18 -1.02 9.76 17.84
N GLY A 19 -1.83 10.75 17.45
CA GLY A 19 -1.37 12.09 17.09
C GLY A 19 -0.72 12.15 15.70
N PRO A 20 -0.34 13.34 15.23
CA PRO A 20 0.14 13.55 13.86
C PRO A 20 1.53 12.98 13.58
N ALA A 21 2.39 12.85 14.60
CA ALA A 21 3.78 12.43 14.43
C ALA A 21 3.96 10.91 14.28
N ALA A 22 3.00 10.11 14.74
CA ALA A 22 3.10 8.66 14.70
C ALA A 22 2.89 8.11 13.29
N TRP A 23 3.68 7.12 12.89
CA TRP A 23 3.49 6.42 11.62
C TRP A 23 2.25 5.51 11.66
N LEU A 24 1.38 5.64 10.67
CA LEU A 24 0.18 4.83 10.47
C LEU A 24 0.13 4.31 9.04
N SER A 25 0.03 3.01 8.85
CA SER A 25 -0.17 2.38 7.55
C SER A 25 -1.36 1.45 7.56
N ILE A 26 -1.91 1.12 6.39
CA ILE A 26 -3.01 0.18 6.25
C ILE A 26 -2.83 -0.75 5.04
N ALA A 27 -3.30 -1.98 5.15
CA ALA A 27 -3.40 -2.90 4.02
C ALA A 27 -4.59 -2.53 3.13
N CYS A 28 -4.35 -2.43 1.82
CA CYS A 28 -5.36 -2.20 0.79
C CYS A 28 -5.32 -3.33 -0.24
N HIS A 29 -6.50 -3.68 -0.76
CA HIS A 29 -6.71 -4.68 -1.80
C HIS A 29 -7.37 -4.11 -3.07
N ALA A 30 -7.70 -2.81 -3.08
CA ALA A 30 -8.16 -2.10 -4.27
C ALA A 30 -7.58 -0.67 -4.37
N PRO A 31 -7.36 -0.11 -5.58
CA PRO A 31 -6.86 1.25 -5.75
C PRO A 31 -7.67 2.34 -5.03
N ALA A 32 -9.01 2.22 -5.05
CA ALA A 32 -9.91 3.16 -4.36
C ALA A 32 -9.67 3.25 -2.85
N GLU A 33 -9.19 2.18 -2.21
CA GLU A 33 -8.90 2.16 -0.79
C GLU A 33 -7.65 2.99 -0.45
N VAL A 34 -6.69 3.09 -1.37
CA VAL A 34 -5.47 3.92 -1.19
C VAL A 34 -5.85 5.39 -1.06
N GLY A 35 -6.69 5.90 -1.97
CA GLY A 35 -7.17 7.28 -1.91
C GLY A 35 -7.98 7.57 -0.63
N ARG A 36 -8.81 6.59 -0.20
CA ARG A 36 -9.55 6.67 1.06
C ARG A 36 -8.62 6.67 2.28
N ALA A 37 -7.54 5.89 2.26
CA ALA A 37 -6.59 5.78 3.37
C ALA A 37 -5.83 7.09 3.56
N ALA A 38 -5.42 7.72 2.46
CA ALA A 38 -4.83 9.06 2.48
C ALA A 38 -5.81 10.09 3.08
N SER A 39 -7.08 10.10 2.64
CA SER A 39 -8.11 10.98 3.22
C SER A 39 -8.34 10.75 4.71
N ALA A 40 -8.21 9.51 5.19
CA ALA A 40 -8.43 9.14 6.58
C ALA A 40 -7.21 9.44 7.49
N GLY A 41 -6.08 9.89 6.92
CA GLY A 41 -4.90 10.29 7.67
C GLY A 41 -3.88 9.17 7.90
N ALA A 42 -3.91 8.09 7.12
CA ALA A 42 -2.78 7.17 7.05
C ALA A 42 -1.58 7.85 6.36
N ASN A 43 -0.36 7.43 6.71
CA ASN A 43 0.87 7.84 6.03
C ASN A 43 1.20 6.94 4.84
N ALA A 44 0.69 5.71 4.84
CA ALA A 44 1.00 4.74 3.79
C ALA A 44 -0.12 3.72 3.58
N ALA A 45 -0.21 3.21 2.36
CA ALA A 45 -1.03 2.05 2.01
C ALA A 45 -0.13 0.94 1.43
N LEU A 46 -0.34 -0.28 1.90
CA LEU A 46 0.26 -1.48 1.33
C LEU A 46 -0.76 -2.10 0.38
N LEU A 47 -0.61 -1.85 -0.92
CA LEU A 47 -1.51 -2.34 -1.96
C LEU A 47 -1.09 -3.75 -2.38
N SER A 48 -1.98 -4.73 -2.21
CA SER A 48 -1.68 -6.14 -2.43
C SER A 48 -2.91 -6.98 -2.80
N PRO A 49 -2.74 -8.22 -3.27
CA PRO A 49 -1.51 -8.77 -3.82
C PRO A 49 -1.27 -8.26 -5.25
N ILE A 50 -0.12 -7.65 -5.54
CA ILE A 50 0.22 -7.18 -6.90
C ILE A 50 0.42 -8.37 -7.85
N PHE A 51 1.18 -9.37 -7.40
CA PHE A 51 1.44 -10.61 -8.12
C PHE A 51 0.94 -11.82 -7.32
N GLN A 52 0.96 -12.99 -7.95
CA GLN A 52 0.50 -14.22 -7.32
C GLN A 52 1.29 -14.52 -6.04
N SER A 53 0.58 -14.86 -4.96
CA SER A 53 1.20 -15.25 -3.70
C SER A 53 0.41 -16.40 -3.04
N PRO A 54 1.08 -17.43 -2.48
CA PRO A 54 0.39 -18.57 -1.87
C PRO A 54 -0.59 -18.16 -0.75
N GLY A 55 -1.82 -18.65 -0.82
CA GLY A 55 -2.87 -18.40 0.17
C GLY A 55 -3.40 -16.96 0.19
N LYS A 56 -3.23 -16.20 -0.90
CA LYS A 56 -3.77 -14.85 -1.08
C LYS A 56 -4.79 -14.82 -2.22
N ALA A 57 -5.58 -13.75 -2.27
CA ALA A 57 -6.54 -13.50 -3.35
C ALA A 57 -5.84 -13.36 -4.72
N SER A 58 -6.65 -13.31 -5.79
CA SER A 58 -6.15 -13.09 -7.15
C SER A 58 -5.30 -11.80 -7.25
N PRO A 59 -4.20 -11.82 -8.03
CA PRO A 59 -3.37 -10.65 -8.21
C PRO A 59 -4.11 -9.52 -8.89
N ILE A 60 -3.89 -8.28 -8.44
CA ILE A 60 -4.52 -7.07 -8.99
C ILE A 60 -3.64 -6.37 -10.04
N GLY A 61 -2.37 -6.78 -10.17
CA GLY A 61 -1.46 -6.36 -11.24
C GLY A 61 -0.90 -4.94 -11.10
N LEU A 62 0.02 -4.59 -12.01
CA LEU A 62 0.70 -3.29 -12.03
C LEU A 62 -0.25 -2.12 -12.31
N GLY A 63 -1.31 -2.34 -13.09
CA GLY A 63 -2.30 -1.31 -13.40
C GLY A 63 -2.99 -0.76 -12.15
N ALA A 64 -3.17 -1.58 -11.11
CA ALA A 64 -3.70 -1.14 -9.83
C ALA A 64 -2.78 -0.14 -9.11
N ILE A 65 -1.46 -0.25 -9.29
CA ILE A 65 -0.49 0.71 -8.74
C ILE A 65 -0.62 2.06 -9.45
N THR A 66 -0.69 2.04 -10.79
CA THR A 66 -0.88 3.24 -11.60
C THR A 66 -2.18 3.96 -11.26
N GLU A 67 -3.28 3.20 -11.13
CA GLU A 67 -4.58 3.75 -10.73
C GLU A 67 -4.55 4.34 -9.32
N ALA A 68 -3.98 3.62 -8.35
CA ALA A 68 -3.86 4.09 -6.98
C ALA A 68 -3.02 5.37 -6.89
N ARG A 69 -1.94 5.45 -7.68
CA ARG A 69 -1.12 6.67 -7.78
C ARG A 69 -1.94 7.84 -8.32
N GLY A 70 -2.73 7.62 -9.37
CA GLY A 70 -3.63 8.65 -9.90
C GLY A 70 -4.65 9.15 -8.87
N LEU A 71 -5.23 8.24 -8.08
CA LEU A 71 -6.23 8.56 -7.05
C LEU A 71 -5.66 9.35 -5.85
N LEU A 72 -4.34 9.29 -5.62
CA LEU A 72 -3.70 10.11 -4.59
C LEU A 72 -3.70 11.59 -4.97
N GLY A 73 -3.59 11.93 -6.26
CA GLY A 73 -3.44 13.32 -6.72
C GLY A 73 -2.27 14.00 -5.99
N ASP A 74 -2.44 15.26 -5.60
CA ASP A 74 -1.41 16.05 -4.89
C ASP A 74 -0.98 15.45 -3.55
N ARG A 75 -1.79 14.57 -2.95
CA ARG A 75 -1.45 13.91 -1.67
C ARG A 75 -0.29 12.93 -1.79
N HIS A 76 0.12 12.58 -3.01
CA HIS A 76 1.27 11.71 -3.25
C HIS A 76 2.56 12.20 -2.58
N GLU A 77 2.72 13.52 -2.39
CA GLU A 77 3.91 14.09 -1.75
C GLU A 77 4.02 13.75 -0.26
N GLN A 78 2.90 13.40 0.40
CA GLN A 78 2.83 13.16 1.84
C GLN A 78 2.36 11.73 2.17
N PHE A 79 2.19 10.89 1.15
CA PHE A 79 1.62 9.56 1.29
C PHE A 79 2.42 8.50 0.51
N CYS A 80 2.85 7.46 1.22
CA CYS A 80 3.63 6.37 0.65
C CYS A 80 2.74 5.23 0.14
N LEU A 81 2.79 4.95 -1.16
CA LEU A 81 2.20 3.77 -1.78
C LEU A 81 3.23 2.65 -1.83
N VAL A 82 2.98 1.59 -1.08
CA VAL A 82 3.84 0.41 -1.02
C VAL A 82 3.19 -0.73 -1.81
N ALA A 83 3.88 -1.23 -2.82
CA ALA A 83 3.47 -2.45 -3.52
C ALA A 83 3.83 -3.68 -2.68
N LEU A 84 2.89 -4.62 -2.53
CA LEU A 84 3.09 -5.86 -1.77
C LEU A 84 2.41 -7.05 -2.47
N GLY A 85 2.97 -8.24 -2.26
CA GLY A 85 2.35 -9.53 -2.59
C GLY A 85 2.91 -10.11 -3.89
N GLY A 86 3.65 -11.20 -3.76
CA GLY A 86 4.30 -11.88 -4.88
C GLY A 86 5.46 -11.11 -5.51
N ILE A 87 5.98 -10.07 -4.85
CA ILE A 87 7.10 -9.26 -5.34
C ILE A 87 8.42 -9.94 -4.98
N ASP A 88 9.38 -9.89 -5.90
CA ASP A 88 10.77 -10.34 -5.78
C ASP A 88 11.73 -9.33 -6.45
N ARG A 89 13.01 -9.69 -6.58
CA ARG A 89 14.04 -8.83 -7.17
C ARG A 89 13.77 -8.49 -8.64
N GLU A 90 13.17 -9.40 -9.39
CA GLU A 90 12.93 -9.23 -10.83
C GLU A 90 11.70 -8.34 -11.08
N SER A 91 10.67 -8.49 -10.24
CA SER A 91 9.42 -7.75 -10.35
C SER A 91 9.42 -6.39 -9.65
N ALA A 92 10.26 -6.18 -8.62
CA ALA A 92 10.33 -4.93 -7.88
C ALA A 92 10.52 -3.67 -8.76
N PRO A 93 11.43 -3.64 -9.76
CA PRO A 93 11.59 -2.49 -10.65
C PRO A 93 10.30 -2.12 -11.39
N SER A 94 9.47 -3.12 -11.76
CA SER A 94 8.21 -2.87 -12.45
C SER A 94 7.15 -2.22 -11.55
N CYS A 95 7.13 -2.55 -10.26
CA CYS A 95 6.26 -1.88 -9.28
C CYS A 95 6.65 -0.41 -9.07
N LEU A 96 7.96 -0.15 -8.97
CA LEU A 96 8.49 1.22 -8.83
C LEU A 96 8.16 2.04 -10.09
N ALA A 97 8.39 1.47 -11.28
CA ALA A 97 8.05 2.11 -12.55
C ALA A 97 6.53 2.38 -12.69
N ALA A 98 5.68 1.53 -12.10
CA ALA A 98 4.23 1.71 -12.09
C ALA A 98 3.74 2.81 -11.12
N GLY A 99 4.63 3.35 -10.28
CA GLY A 99 4.35 4.48 -9.38
C GLY A 99 4.26 4.13 -7.90
N ALA A 100 4.72 2.95 -7.48
CA ALA A 100 4.94 2.64 -6.07
C ALA A 100 6.18 3.38 -5.55
N ASP A 101 6.12 3.91 -4.33
CA ASP A 101 7.27 4.56 -3.68
C ASP A 101 8.22 3.53 -3.08
N ALA A 102 7.69 2.37 -2.72
CA ALA A 102 8.44 1.26 -2.16
C ALA A 102 7.80 -0.09 -2.52
N VAL A 103 8.57 -1.15 -2.33
CA VAL A 103 8.10 -2.53 -2.43
C VAL A 103 8.30 -3.25 -1.10
N ALA A 104 7.41 -4.17 -0.77
CA ALA A 104 7.54 -5.05 0.38
C ALA A 104 7.46 -6.52 -0.03
N SER A 105 8.27 -7.35 0.61
CA SER A 105 8.22 -8.81 0.46
C SER A 105 8.24 -9.50 1.82
N ILE A 106 7.48 -10.60 1.91
CA ILE A 106 7.39 -11.45 3.10
C ILE A 106 8.06 -12.81 2.86
N ARG A 107 8.06 -13.30 1.61
CA ARG A 107 8.49 -14.67 1.29
C ARG A 107 9.59 -14.74 0.22
N SER A 108 9.76 -13.69 -0.59
CA SER A 108 10.90 -13.63 -1.51
C SER A 108 12.07 -13.01 -0.75
N GLY A 109 13.21 -13.69 -0.75
CA GLY A 109 14.42 -13.17 -0.13
C GLY A 109 15.03 -12.08 -1.00
N ILE A 110 14.46 -10.88 -1.01
CA ILE A 110 15.12 -9.69 -1.56
C ILE A 110 16.32 -9.41 -0.64
N PRO A 111 17.57 -9.69 -1.06
CA PRO A 111 18.72 -9.38 -0.23
C PRO A 111 18.89 -7.85 -0.24
N LEU A 112 19.04 -7.25 0.95
CA LEU A 112 19.43 -5.85 1.13
C LEU A 112 20.91 -5.65 0.82
#